data_AF-A0A3B9KYA5-F1
#
_entry.id   AF-A0A3B9KYA5-F1
#
_cell.length_a   1.000
_cell.length_b   1.000
_cell.length_c   1.000
_cell.angle_alpha   90.00
_cell.angle_beta   90.00
_cell.angle_gamma   90.00
#
_symmetry.space_group_name_H-M   'P 1'
#
loop_
_entity.id
_entity.type
_entity.pdbx_description
1 polymer ?
#
loop_
_entity_poly.entity_id
_entity_poly.type
_entity_poly.pdbx_seq_one_letter_code
_entity_poly.pdbx_strand_id
1 'polypeptide(L)'
;MIRYALICSDCEHDFEAWFASSSAFDDQSQRGLVSCTMCGGSNVAKQIMAPSVRTSEARRTSSDEAALTRKFIEKARVHVANNFDYVGDS
;
A
#
# COMPACT_ATOMS: atom_id res chain seq x y z
N MET A 1 7.25 2.05 14.20
CA MET A 1 7.70 2.65 12.93
C MET A 1 6.51 3.29 12.25
N ILE A 2 6.68 4.46 11.64
CA ILE A 2 5.66 5.25 10.95
C ILE A 2 6.08 5.35 9.48
N ARG A 3 5.12 5.14 8.58
CA ARG A 3 5.30 5.34 7.14
C ARG A 3 4.82 6.74 6.76
N TYR A 4 5.69 7.52 6.13
CA TYR A 4 5.32 8.82 5.55
C TYR A 4 5.38 8.75 4.02
N ALA A 5 4.38 9.34 3.37
CA ALA A 5 4.48 9.76 1.99
C ALA A 5 5.25 11.09 1.96
N LEU A 6 6.30 11.14 1.14
CA LEU A 6 7.22 12.24 1.03
C LEU A 6 7.25 12.74 -0.42
N ILE A 7 7.55 14.02 -0.59
CA ILE A 7 7.77 14.63 -1.91
C ILE A 7 9.03 15.49 -1.87
N CYS A 8 9.82 15.41 -2.93
CA CYS A 8 10.94 16.33 -3.14
C CYS A 8 10.44 17.60 -3.83
N SER A 9 10.70 18.76 -3.23
CA SER A 9 10.28 20.05 -3.78
C SER A 9 11.05 20.45 -5.05
N ASP A 10 12.25 19.89 -5.25
CA ASP A 10 13.13 20.28 -6.36
C ASP A 10 12.80 19.57 -7.68
N CYS A 11 12.24 18.35 -7.61
CA CYS A 11 11.95 17.52 -8.78
C CYS A 11 10.56 16.87 -8.76
N GLU A 12 9.72 17.25 -7.80
CA GLU A 12 8.35 16.74 -7.60
C GLU A 12 8.22 15.21 -7.51
N HIS A 13 9.33 14.52 -7.22
CA HIS A 13 9.35 13.07 -7.03
C HIS A 13 8.66 12.69 -5.72
N ASP A 14 7.59 11.90 -5.81
CA ASP A 14 6.90 11.28 -4.69
C ASP A 14 7.52 9.93 -4.32
N PHE A 15 7.65 9.67 -3.03
CA PHE A 15 8.16 8.40 -2.53
C PHE A 15 7.71 8.14 -1.08
N GLU A 16 7.99 6.95 -0.58
CA GLU A 16 7.67 6.57 0.79
C GLU A 16 8.91 6.21 1.60
N ALA A 17 8.90 6.56 2.87
CA ALA A 17 9.97 6.20 3.80
C ALA A 17 9.42 5.88 5.20
N TRP A 18 10.13 4.99 5.89
CA TRP A 18 9.78 4.52 7.23
C TRP A 18 10.71 5.13 8.27
N PHE A 19 10.13 5.66 9.33
CA PHE A 19 10.86 6.28 10.45
C PHE A 19 10.48 5.59 11.76
N ALA A 20 11.38 5.59 12.74
CA ALA A 20 11.11 5.00 14.04
C ALA A 20 9.94 5.69 14.76
N SER A 21 9.91 7.02 14.68
CA SER A 21 8.91 7.94 15.26
C SER A 21 8.75 9.18 14.37
N SER A 22 7.79 10.06 14.69
CA SER A 22 7.65 11.36 14.01
C SER A 22 8.85 12.27 14.27
N SER A 23 9.32 12.31 15.52
CA SER A 23 10.50 13.08 15.92
C SER A 23 11.77 12.64 15.20
N ALA A 24 11.90 11.34 14.88
CA ALA A 24 13.04 10.83 14.12
C ALA A 24 13.06 11.34 12.67
N PHE A 25 11.88 11.55 12.05
CA PHE A 25 11.81 12.22 10.75
C PHE A 25 12.22 13.70 10.89
N ASP A 26 11.66 14.40 11.87
CA ASP A 26 11.88 15.84 12.02
C ASP A 26 13.38 16.13 12.28
N ASP A 27 14.07 15.35 13.14
CA ASP A 27 15.53 15.45 13.37
C ASP A 27 16.35 15.18 12.10
N GLN A 28 16.06 14.08 11.39
CA GLN A 28 16.80 13.71 10.17
C GLN A 28 16.59 14.74 9.06
N SER A 29 15.36 15.25 8.90
CA SER A 29 15.04 16.28 7.91
C SER A 29 15.76 17.59 8.22
N GLN A 30 15.74 18.03 9.49
CA GLN A 30 16.46 19.24 9.92
C GLN A 30 17.97 19.15 9.70
N ARG A 31 18.53 17.94 9.81
CA ARG A 31 19.95 17.66 9.56
C ARG A 31 20.28 17.40 8.09
N GLY A 32 19.28 17.46 7.18
CA GLY A 32 19.47 17.22 5.75
C GLY A 32 19.79 15.77 5.40
N LEU A 33 19.47 14.81 6.28
CA LEU A 33 19.76 13.38 6.10
C LEU A 33 18.67 12.64 5.30
N VAL A 34 17.56 13.32 5.00
CA VAL A 34 16.50 12.79 4.14
C VAL A 34 16.74 13.31 2.72
N SER A 35 17.23 12.44 1.84
CA SER A 35 17.58 12.78 0.46
C SER A 35 16.63 12.16 -0.56
N CYS A 36 16.34 12.88 -1.64
CA CYS A 36 15.63 12.36 -2.80
C CYS A 36 16.55 11.44 -3.62
N THR A 37 16.06 10.25 -3.98
CA THR A 37 16.82 9.29 -4.80
C THR A 37 16.92 9.67 -6.27
N MET A 38 16.13 10.63 -6.74
CA MET A 38 16.12 11.08 -8.14
C MET A 38 17.09 12.23 -8.40
N CYS A 39 17.15 13.23 -7.52
CA CYS A 39 18.00 14.40 -7.69
C CYS A 39 19.15 14.51 -6.67
N GLY A 40 19.14 13.70 -5.61
CA GLY A 40 20.13 13.78 -4.53
C GLY A 40 19.94 14.95 -3.55
N GLY A 41 19.00 15.87 -3.82
CA GLY A 41 18.68 17.00 -2.94
C GLY A 41 18.00 16.58 -1.65
N SER A 42 18.10 17.42 -0.61
CA SER A 42 17.51 17.19 0.72
C SER A 42 16.23 17.99 0.98
N ASN A 43 15.69 18.66 -0.05
CA ASN A 43 14.46 19.44 0.04
C ASN A 43 13.23 18.52 -0.02
N VAL A 44 13.04 17.71 1.03
CA VAL A 44 12.00 16.69 1.13
C VAL A 44 10.99 17.07 2.20
N ALA A 45 9.70 17.03 1.85
CA ALA A 45 8.60 17.37 2.75
C ALA A 45 7.58 16.21 2.86
N LYS A 46 6.82 16.17 3.96
CA LYS A 46 5.67 15.26 4.11
C LYS A 46 4.59 15.69 3.11
N GLN A 47 4.07 14.75 2.32
CA GLN A 47 2.91 15.03 1.47
C GLN A 47 1.65 15.21 2.32
N ILE A 48 0.71 15.99 1.79
CA ILE A 48 -0.65 16.07 2.33
C ILE A 48 -1.31 14.71 2.12
N MET A 49 -1.62 14.02 3.21
CA MET A 49 -2.33 12.75 3.17
C MET A 49 -3.81 13.02 2.92
N ALA A 50 -4.32 12.65 1.74
CA ALA A 50 -5.76 12.71 1.49
C ALA A 50 -6.49 11.70 2.41
N PRO A 51 -7.54 12.12 3.14
CA PRO A 51 -8.33 11.19 3.95
C PRO A 51 -9.05 10.19 3.05
N SER A 52 -9.12 8.92 3.46
CA SER A 52 -9.92 7.91 2.76
C SER A 52 -11.40 8.19 3.01
N VAL A 53 -12.01 9.01 2.15
CA VAL A 53 -13.44 9.34 2.24
C VAL A 53 -14.25 8.15 1.70
N ARG A 54 -15.02 7.52 2.58
CA ARG A 54 -16.00 6.48 2.20
C ARG A 54 -17.21 7.17 1.56
N THR A 55 -17.39 7.04 0.25
CA THR A 55 -18.62 7.47 -0.42
C THR A 55 -19.69 6.38 -0.30
N SER A 56 -20.96 6.76 -0.10
CA SER A 56 -22.08 5.82 0.09
C SER A 56 -22.34 4.92 -1.14
N GLU A 57 -21.87 5.33 -2.31
CA GLU A 57 -22.00 4.59 -3.57
C GLU A 57 -21.07 3.37 -3.64
N ALA A 58 -19.86 3.47 -3.10
CA ALA A 58 -18.89 2.35 -3.04
C ALA A 58 -19.38 1.17 -2.18
N ARG A 59 -20.37 1.39 -1.30
CA ARG A 59 -20.92 0.32 -0.46
C ARG A 59 -21.82 -0.63 -1.24
N ARG A 60 -22.46 -0.16 -2.33
CA ARG A 60 -23.43 -0.95 -3.10
C ARG A 60 -22.79 -1.92 -4.09
N THR A 61 -21.66 -1.57 -4.70
CA THR A 61 -20.92 -2.48 -5.60
C THR A 61 -20.25 -3.63 -4.84
N SER A 62 -19.79 -3.38 -3.61
CA SER A 62 -19.03 -4.36 -2.82
C SER A 62 -19.82 -5.61 -2.40
N SER A 63 -21.14 -5.52 -2.21
CA SER A 63 -21.94 -6.65 -1.74
C SER A 63 -22.12 -7.72 -2.82
N ASP A 64 -22.30 -7.28 -4.07
CA ASP A 64 -22.60 -8.15 -5.20
C ASP A 64 -21.31 -8.83 -5.71
N GLU A 65 -20.20 -8.08 -5.79
CA GLU A 65 -18.88 -8.63 -6.10
C GLU A 65 -18.42 -9.65 -5.04
N ALA A 66 -18.65 -9.36 -3.76
CA ALA A 66 -18.31 -10.29 -2.69
C ALA A 66 -19.16 -11.57 -2.75
N ALA A 67 -20.43 -11.47 -3.15
CA ALA A 67 -21.30 -12.64 -3.34
C ALA A 67 -20.86 -13.50 -4.53
N LEU A 68 -20.49 -12.89 -5.65
CA LEU A 68 -19.96 -13.58 -6.83
C LEU A 68 -18.61 -14.26 -6.52
N THR A 69 -17.71 -13.56 -5.81
CA THR A 69 -16.41 -14.09 -5.41
C THR A 69 -16.56 -15.33 -4.51
N ARG A 70 -17.49 -15.30 -3.54
CA ARG A 70 -17.78 -16.46 -2.69
C ARG A 70 -18.25 -17.67 -3.51
N LYS A 71 -19.18 -17.48 -4.43
CA LYS A 71 -19.67 -18.55 -5.33
C LYS A 71 -18.57 -19.11 -6.22
N PHE A 72 -17.67 -18.25 -6.70
CA PHE A 72 -16.53 -18.66 -7.50
C PHE A 72 -15.55 -19.53 -6.69
N ILE A 73 -15.18 -19.10 -5.48
CA ILE A 73 -14.30 -19.87 -4.58
C ILE A 73 -14.89 -21.23 -4.24
N GLU A 74 -16.19 -21.30 -3.96
CA GLU A 74 -16.88 -22.55 -3.70
C GLU A 74 -16.79 -23.52 -4.90
N LYS A 75 -17.08 -23.04 -6.11
CA LYS A 75 -16.92 -23.83 -7.34
C LYS A 75 -15.47 -24.25 -7.58
N ALA A 76 -14.50 -23.37 -7.35
CA ALA A 76 -13.09 -23.67 -7.51
C ALA A 76 -12.65 -24.79 -6.55
N ARG A 77 -13.07 -24.74 -5.28
CA ARG A 77 -12.80 -25.80 -4.30
C ARG A 77 -13.37 -27.15 -4.73
N VAL A 78 -14.62 -27.17 -5.19
CA VAL A 78 -15.27 -28.38 -5.71
C VAL A 78 -14.54 -28.91 -6.94
N HIS A 79 -14.14 -28.02 -7.85
CA HIS A 79 -13.43 -28.41 -9.06
C HIS A 79 -12.07 -29.04 -8.74
N VAL A 80 -11.28 -28.41 -7.86
CA VAL A 80 -9.98 -28.94 -7.40
C VAL A 80 -10.18 -30.28 -6.72
N ALA A 81 -11.15 -30.42 -5.81
CA ALA A 81 -11.42 -31.69 -5.13
C ALA A 81 -11.81 -32.84 -6.08
N ASN A 82 -12.40 -32.53 -7.24
CA ASN A 82 -12.82 -33.53 -8.23
C ASN A 82 -11.81 -33.73 -9.38
N ASN A 83 -10.81 -32.86 -9.53
CA ASN A 83 -9.87 -32.85 -10.67
C ASN A 83 -8.43 -32.65 -10.19
N PHE A 84 -8.03 -33.35 -9.13
CA PHE A 84 -6.65 -33.38 -8.68
C PHE A 84 -6.10 -34.79 -8.72
N ASP A 85 -4.78 -34.90 -8.89
CA ASP A 85 -4.03 -36.13 -8.73
C ASP A 85 -3.07 -35.96 -7.54
N TYR A 86 -2.99 -36.97 -6.68
CA TYR A 86 -2.19 -36.92 -5.46
C TYR A 86 -0.77 -37.40 -5.76
N VAL A 87 0.18 -36.48 -5.78
CA VAL A 87 1.59 -36.74 -6.13
C VAL A 87 2.50 -36.92 -4.90
N GLY A 88 1.93 -37.33 -3.76
CA GLY A 88 2.59 -37.24 -2.45
C GLY A 88 3.38 -38.45 -1.96
N ASP A 89 3.46 -39.54 -2.71
CA ASP A 89 4.17 -40.77 -2.29
C ASP A 89 5.37 -41.09 -3.21
N SER A 90 6.36 -40.18 -3.26
CA SER A 90 7.69 -40.41 -3.85
C SER A 90 8.80 -39.81 -3.01
#